data_AF-A0A3P7NS89-F1
#
_entry.id   AF-A0A3P7NS89-F1
#
_cell.length_a   1.000
_cell.length_b   1.000
_cell.length_c   1.000
_cell.angle_alpha   90.00
_cell.angle_beta   90.00
_cell.angle_gamma   90.00
#
_symmetry.space_group_name_H-M   'P 1'
#
loop_
_entity.id
_entity.type
_entity.pdbx_description
1 polymer ?
#
loop_
_entity_poly.entity_id
_entity_poly.type
_entity_poly.pdbx_seq_one_letter_code
_entity_poly.pdbx_strand_id
1 'polypeptide(L)'
;MTIGQASPWLYITRESLWMGIEVMIRVMSSFSIMLFLILTTSIWEIGRFLRWVKVPKLFVEILLLTYRFLFLIYEEGMDMIMAQELRSGYYGVGNAFKSLSLLLGQLFLNTIIRAQEMEEGLQMRLYEGEYLYG
;
A
#
# COMPACT_ATOMS: atom_id res chain seq x y z
N MET A 1 -6.77 13.07 43.83
CA MET A 1 -7.04 11.82 44.58
C MET A 1 -6.54 10.62 43.76
N THR A 2 -5.44 10.00 44.18
CA THR A 2 -4.88 8.77 43.60
C THR A 2 -5.73 7.57 44.03
N ILE A 3 -6.20 6.76 43.08
CA ILE A 3 -7.21 5.71 43.34
C ILE A 3 -6.57 4.34 43.61
N GLY A 4 -5.34 4.12 43.17
CA GLY A 4 -4.64 2.86 43.41
C GLY A 4 -3.14 3.02 43.18
N GLN A 5 -2.37 2.52 44.15
CA GLN A 5 -0.91 2.38 44.07
C GLN A 5 -0.62 0.89 43.96
N ALA A 6 -0.11 0.44 42.80
CA ALA A 6 0.19 -0.98 42.56
C ALA A 6 1.69 -1.31 42.72
N SER A 7 2.57 -0.30 42.64
CA SER A 7 4.05 -0.40 42.75
C SER A 7 4.66 1.00 42.93
N PRO A 8 5.84 1.19 43.55
CA PRO A 8 6.45 2.51 43.79
C PRO A 8 6.75 3.34 42.52
N TRP A 9 6.68 2.75 41.33
CA TRP A 9 6.92 3.43 40.06
C TRP A 9 5.63 3.71 39.27
N LEU A 10 4.48 3.20 39.71
CA LEU A 10 3.25 3.21 38.91
C LEU A 10 2.05 3.70 39.73
N TYR A 11 1.64 4.92 39.41
CA TYR A 11 0.56 5.64 40.06
C TYR A 11 -0.56 5.91 39.05
N ILE A 12 -1.78 5.45 39.36
CA ILE A 12 -2.95 5.72 38.52
C ILE A 12 -3.78 6.82 39.20
N THR A 13 -3.88 7.96 38.52
CA THR A 13 -4.68 9.09 38.95
C THR A 13 -6.03 9.08 38.22
N ARG A 14 -7.07 9.60 38.87
CA ARG A 14 -8.41 9.75 38.29
C ARG A 14 -8.38 10.55 36.98
N GLU A 15 -7.49 11.54 36.89
CA GLU A 15 -7.23 12.35 35.70
C GLU A 15 -6.55 11.56 34.56
N SER A 16 -5.60 10.67 34.87
CA SER A 16 -4.95 9.83 33.85
C SER A 16 -5.91 8.81 33.22
N LEU A 17 -6.94 8.36 33.96
CA LEU A 17 -7.99 7.50 33.40
C LEU A 17 -8.84 8.26 32.36
N TRP A 18 -9.25 9.50 32.65
CA TRP A 18 -10.01 10.32 31.71
C TRP A 18 -9.22 10.66 30.46
N MET A 19 -7.96 11.08 30.61
CA MET A 19 -7.06 11.31 29.47
C MET A 19 -6.86 10.05 28.63
N GLY A 20 -6.70 8.89 29.27
CA GLY A 20 -6.57 7.61 28.56
C GLY A 20 -7.81 7.28 27.70
N ILE A 21 -9.01 7.49 28.24
CA ILE A 21 -10.27 7.28 27.51
C ILE A 21 -10.38 8.25 26.33
N GLU A 22 -10.04 9.52 26.52
CA GLU A 22 -10.09 10.54 25.46
C GLU A 22 -9.16 10.17 24.29
N VAL A 23 -7.92 9.77 24.59
CA VAL A 23 -6.96 9.33 23.57
C VAL A 23 -7.46 8.08 22.86
N MET A 24 -8.01 7.10 23.59
CA MET A 24 -8.56 5.88 23.00
C MET A 24 -9.69 6.18 22.01
N ILE A 25 -10.65 7.03 22.40
CA ILE A 25 -11.75 7.43 21.52
C ILE A 25 -11.20 8.17 20.30
N ARG A 26 -10.29 9.12 20.48
CA ARG A 26 -9.68 9.86 19.37
C ARG A 26 -8.97 8.95 18.37
N VAL A 27 -8.20 7.97 18.84
CA VAL A 27 -7.51 7.01 17.97
C VAL A 27 -8.52 6.13 17.24
N MET A 28 -9.52 5.60 17.93
CA MET A 28 -10.57 4.77 17.32
C MET A 28 -11.37 5.54 16.26
N SER A 29 -11.74 6.79 16.53
CA SER A 29 -12.43 7.66 15.59
C SER A 29 -11.58 7.96 14.35
N SER A 30 -10.30 8.31 14.55
CA SER A 30 -9.38 8.57 13.43
C SER A 30 -9.19 7.33 12.56
N PHE A 31 -9.05 6.15 13.18
CA PHE A 31 -8.88 4.90 12.46
C PHE A 31 -10.14 4.51 11.70
N SER A 32 -11.31 4.69 12.31
CA SER A 32 -12.61 4.42 11.66
C SER A 32 -12.82 5.30 10.43
N ILE A 33 -12.51 6.60 10.51
CA ILE A 33 -12.61 7.52 9.37
C ILE A 33 -11.61 7.13 8.28
N MET A 34 -10.38 6.77 8.65
CA MET A 34 -9.37 6.34 7.69
C MET A 34 -9.78 5.06 6.95
N LEU A 35 -10.29 4.06 7.67
CA LEU A 35 -10.80 2.82 7.07
C LEU A 35 -12.03 3.08 6.19
N PHE A 36 -12.94 3.96 6.62
CA PHE A 36 -14.10 4.35 5.83
C PHE A 36 -13.67 4.98 4.50
N LEU A 37 -12.68 5.88 4.52
CA LEU A 37 -12.13 6.48 3.31
C LEU A 37 -11.49 5.43 2.39
N ILE A 38 -10.67 4.53 2.92
CA ILE A 38 -10.02 3.47 2.13
C ILE A 38 -11.06 2.55 1.48
N LEU A 39 -12.15 2.24 2.18
CA LEU A 39 -13.18 1.33 1.68
C LEU A 39 -14.11 1.98 0.65
N THR A 40 -14.40 3.27 0.80
CA THR A 40 -15.39 3.98 -0.04
C THR A 40 -14.78 4.73 -1.20
N THR A 41 -13.51 5.15 -1.10
CA THR A 41 -12.86 6.03 -2.08
C THR A 41 -11.96 5.23 -3.01
N SER A 42 -12.23 5.28 -4.31
CA SER A 42 -11.36 4.66 -5.32
C SER A 42 -10.07 5.46 -5.53
N ILE A 43 -9.01 4.84 -6.04
CA ILE A 43 -7.76 5.55 -6.38
C ILE A 43 -8.00 6.71 -7.37
N TRP A 44 -9.02 6.58 -8.22
CA TRP A 44 -9.38 7.58 -9.22
C TRP A 44 -9.91 8.86 -8.56
N GLU A 45 -10.66 8.72 -7.48
CA GLU A 45 -11.14 9.84 -6.66
C GLU A 45 -10.00 10.52 -5.92
N ILE A 46 -9.04 9.75 -5.39
CA ILE A 46 -7.83 10.29 -4.78
C ILE A 46 -7.04 11.11 -5.80
N GLY A 47 -6.86 10.59 -7.03
CA GLY A 47 -6.24 11.33 -8.12
C GLY A 47 -6.97 12.63 -8.45
N ARG A 48 -8.31 12.60 -8.56
CA ARG A 48 -9.13 13.81 -8.79
C ARG A 48 -8.96 14.82 -7.65
N PHE A 49 -8.89 14.35 -6.41
CA PHE A 49 -8.65 15.20 -5.25
C PHE A 49 -7.25 15.83 -5.29
N LEU A 50 -6.21 15.09 -5.63
CA LEU A 50 -4.84 15.61 -5.81
C LEU A 50 -4.80 16.71 -6.88
N ARG A 51 -5.52 16.53 -7.99
CA ARG A 51 -5.68 17.56 -9.02
C ARG A 51 -6.37 18.81 -8.48
N TRP A 52 -7.42 18.65 -7.66
CA TRP A 52 -8.14 19.77 -7.03
C TRP A 52 -7.23 20.56 -6.07
N VAL A 53 -6.33 19.89 -5.36
CA VAL A 53 -5.31 20.52 -4.49
C VAL A 53 -4.13 21.12 -5.28
N LYS A 54 -4.23 21.19 -6.62
CA LYS A 54 -3.23 21.77 -7.55
C LYS A 54 -1.90 21.01 -7.61
N VAL A 55 -1.91 19.70 -7.35
CA VAL A 55 -0.74 18.86 -7.65
C VAL A 55 -0.51 18.82 -9.17
N PRO A 56 0.72 18.99 -9.66
CA PRO A 56 1.01 18.93 -11.09
C PRO A 56 0.58 17.58 -11.67
N LYS A 57 0.02 17.64 -12.88
CA LYS A 57 -0.57 16.48 -13.57
C LYS A 57 0.38 15.28 -13.66
N LEU A 58 1.67 15.54 -13.94
CA LEU A 58 2.70 14.51 -14.05
C LEU A 58 2.78 13.61 -12.80
N PHE A 59 2.70 14.18 -11.60
CA PHE A 59 2.76 13.40 -10.36
C PHE A 59 1.54 12.50 -10.18
N VAL A 60 0.36 13.01 -10.53
CA VAL A 60 -0.89 12.25 -10.43
C VAL A 60 -0.90 11.09 -11.43
N GLU A 61 -0.37 11.30 -12.63
CA GLU A 61 -0.23 10.25 -13.64
C GLU A 61 0.75 9.17 -13.19
N ILE A 62 1.95 9.54 -12.72
CA ILE A 62 2.91 8.58 -12.18
C ILE A 62 2.28 7.77 -11.04
N LEU A 63 1.57 8.42 -10.11
CA LEU A 63 0.91 7.74 -8.99
C LEU A 63 -0.11 6.70 -9.47
N LEU A 64 -0.98 7.06 -10.42
CA LEU A 64 -2.01 6.15 -10.93
C LEU A 64 -1.42 4.98 -11.73
N LEU A 65 -0.36 5.25 -12.49
CA LEU A 65 0.37 4.21 -13.23
C LEU A 65 1.10 3.25 -12.29
N THR A 66 1.79 3.78 -11.28
CA THR A 66 2.42 2.95 -10.24
C THR A 66 1.38 2.10 -9.52
N TYR A 67 0.23 2.67 -9.14
CA TYR A 67 -0.86 1.90 -8.51
C TYR A 67 -1.38 0.77 -9.41
N ARG A 68 -1.53 1.02 -10.71
CA ARG A 68 -1.89 -0.02 -11.68
C ARG A 68 -0.83 -1.14 -11.74
N PHE A 69 0.45 -0.78 -11.76
CA PHE A 69 1.54 -1.76 -11.75
C PHE A 69 1.63 -2.55 -10.45
N LEU A 70 1.32 -1.95 -9.30
CA LEU A 70 1.29 -2.66 -8.01
C LEU A 70 0.32 -3.84 -8.05
N PHE A 71 -0.89 -3.65 -8.59
CA PHE A 71 -1.83 -4.76 -8.72
C PHE A 71 -1.40 -5.83 -9.72
N LEU A 72 -0.81 -5.41 -10.84
CA LEU A 72 -0.32 -6.35 -11.85
C LEU A 72 0.79 -7.26 -11.27
N ILE A 73 1.75 -6.67 -10.56
CA ILE A 73 2.84 -7.41 -9.90
C ILE A 73 2.30 -8.28 -8.76
N TYR A 74 1.29 -7.78 -8.04
CA TYR A 74 0.65 -8.54 -6.96
C TYR A 74 -0.03 -9.81 -7.47
N GLU A 75 -0.84 -9.71 -8.53
CA GLU A 75 -1.53 -10.86 -9.14
C GLU A 75 -0.51 -11.86 -9.69
N GLU A 76 0.47 -11.38 -10.45
CA GLU A 76 1.55 -12.21 -10.99
C GLU A 76 2.36 -12.90 -9.87
N GLY A 77 2.62 -12.18 -8.77
CA GLY A 77 3.29 -12.71 -7.59
C GLY A 77 2.49 -13.81 -6.91
N MET A 78 1.17 -13.65 -6.77
CA MET A 78 0.29 -14.68 -6.21
C MET A 78 0.32 -15.97 -7.04
N ASP A 79 0.24 -15.85 -8.37
CA ASP A 79 0.31 -17.00 -9.28
C ASP A 79 1.66 -17.73 -9.15
N MET A 80 2.76 -16.98 -9.04
CA MET A 80 4.10 -17.56 -8.84
C MET A 80 4.24 -18.24 -7.48
N ILE A 81 3.72 -17.66 -6.40
CA ILE A 81 3.74 -18.28 -5.07
C ILE A 81 2.99 -19.61 -5.13
N MET A 82 1.78 -19.62 -5.71
CA MET A 82 0.98 -20.84 -5.86
C MET A 82 1.73 -21.91 -6.67
N ALA A 83 2.39 -21.53 -7.77
CA ALA A 83 3.19 -22.46 -8.57
C ALA A 83 4.42 -23.01 -7.81
N GLN A 84 5.04 -22.21 -6.95
CA GLN A 84 6.16 -22.62 -6.11
C GLN A 84 5.70 -23.54 -4.96
N GLU A 85 4.54 -23.28 -4.36
CA GLU A 85 3.93 -24.13 -3.34
C GLU A 85 3.60 -25.53 -3.88
N LEU A 86 3.03 -25.62 -5.10
CA LEU A 86 2.77 -26.90 -5.78
C LEU A 86 4.05 -27.72 -6.03
N ARG A 87 5.22 -27.06 -6.06
CA ARG A 87 6.54 -27.69 -6.22
C ARG A 87 7.26 -27.91 -4.89
N SER A 88 6.57 -27.73 -3.76
CA SER A 88 7.17 -27.81 -2.41
C SER A 88 8.34 -26.83 -2.20
N GLY A 89 8.33 -25.69 -2.88
CA GLY A 89 9.44 -24.73 -2.90
C GLY A 89 9.72 -24.03 -1.56
N TYR A 90 8.79 -24.10 -0.60
CA TYR A 90 8.91 -23.48 0.72
C TYR A 90 9.21 -24.46 1.86
N TYR A 91 9.51 -25.74 1.55
CA TYR A 91 9.92 -26.70 2.58
C TYR A 91 11.36 -26.44 3.05
N GLY A 92 11.48 -25.88 4.25
CA GLY A 92 12.76 -25.56 4.90
C GLY A 92 13.26 -24.15 4.56
N VAL A 93 13.96 -23.54 5.52
CA VAL A 93 14.38 -22.12 5.46
C VAL A 93 15.26 -21.83 4.23
N GLY A 94 16.19 -22.73 3.89
CA GLY A 94 17.06 -22.56 2.72
C GLY A 94 16.31 -22.57 1.38
N ASN A 95 15.34 -23.47 1.23
CA ASN A 95 14.50 -23.52 0.02
C ASN A 95 13.54 -22.34 -0.04
N ALA A 96 13.02 -21.88 1.11
CA ALA A 96 12.18 -20.69 1.18
C ALA A 96 12.94 -19.43 0.68
N PHE A 97 14.19 -19.22 1.11
CA PHE A 97 15.01 -18.12 0.59
C PHE A 97 15.29 -18.25 -0.91
N LYS A 98 15.60 -19.46 -1.39
CA LYS A 98 15.80 -19.70 -2.82
C LYS A 98 14.54 -19.39 -3.64
N SER A 99 13.38 -19.90 -3.22
CA SER A 99 12.10 -19.67 -3.90
C SER A 99 11.72 -18.18 -3.89
N LEU A 100 11.93 -17.49 -2.76
CA LEU A 100 11.72 -16.05 -2.67
C LEU A 100 12.65 -15.27 -3.62
N SER A 101 13.93 -15.61 -3.68
CA SER A 101 14.88 -14.94 -4.58
C SER A 101 14.50 -15.09 -6.06
N LEU A 102 13.98 -16.27 -6.42
CA LEU A 102 13.56 -16.58 -7.78
C LEU A 102 12.26 -15.86 -8.15
N LEU A 103 11.33 -15.76 -7.21
CA LEU A 103 10.12 -14.96 -7.35
C LEU A 103 10.44 -13.48 -7.55
N LEU A 104 11.29 -12.91 -6.69
CA LEU A 104 11.66 -11.49 -6.78
C LEU A 104 12.41 -11.19 -8.08
N GLY A 105 13.34 -12.06 -8.49
CA GLY A 105 14.06 -11.92 -9.76
C GLY A 105 13.13 -11.95 -10.96
N GLN A 106 12.16 -12.88 -10.98
CA GLN A 106 11.21 -12.99 -12.08
C GLN A 106 10.26 -11.79 -12.13
N LEU A 107 9.68 -11.38 -11.01
CA LEU A 107 8.79 -10.22 -10.94
C LEU A 107 9.52 -8.93 -11.36
N PHE A 108 10.79 -8.77 -10.96
CA PHE A 108 11.59 -7.61 -11.33
C PHE A 108 11.81 -7.54 -12.84
N LEU A 109 12.22 -8.65 -13.47
CA LEU A 109 12.42 -8.70 -14.92
C LEU A 109 11.12 -8.46 -15.68
N ASN A 110 10.03 -9.09 -15.27
CA ASN A 110 8.72 -8.92 -15.90
C ASN A 110 8.22 -7.49 -15.77
N THR A 111 8.46 -6.83 -14.63
CA THR A 111 8.11 -5.42 -14.43
C THR A 111 8.87 -4.50 -15.38
N ILE A 112 10.18 -4.74 -15.60
CA ILE A 112 10.97 -3.94 -16.54
C ILE A 112 10.46 -4.10 -17.98
N ILE A 113 10.20 -5.34 -18.41
CA ILE A 113 9.68 -5.61 -19.76
C ILE A 113 8.34 -4.90 -19.95
N ARG A 114 7.42 -5.02 -18.99
CA ARG A 114 6.10 -4.35 -19.04
C ARG A 114 6.22 -2.82 -19.06
N ALA A 115 7.22 -2.25 -18.38
CA ALA A 115 7.47 -0.81 -18.42
C ALA A 115 7.96 -0.36 -19.81
N GLN A 116 8.81 -1.15 -20.46
CA GLN A 116 9.29 -0.89 -21.83
C GLN A 116 8.15 -1.01 -22.85
N GLU A 117 7.35 -2.08 -22.79
CA GLU A 117 6.17 -2.25 -23.67
C GLU A 117 5.19 -1.10 -23.51
N MET A 118 5.00 -0.62 -22.28
CA MET A 118 4.20 0.56 -22.02
C MET A 118 4.82 1.78 -22.70
N GLU A 119 6.10 2.09 -22.47
CA GLU A 119 6.77 3.22 -23.11
C GLU A 119 6.65 3.19 -24.65
N GLU A 120 6.86 2.04 -25.28
CA GLU A 120 6.72 1.87 -26.73
C GLU A 120 5.28 2.12 -27.21
N GLY A 121 4.29 1.58 -26.49
CA GLY A 121 2.88 1.84 -26.75
C GLY A 121 2.49 3.32 -26.64
N LEU A 122 3.20 4.05 -25.78
CA LEU A 122 2.99 5.49 -25.58
C LEU A 122 3.62 6.33 -26.68
N GLN A 123 4.81 5.97 -27.14
CA GLN A 123 5.45 6.60 -28.28
C GLN A 123 4.61 6.45 -29.56
N MET A 124 4.01 5.27 -29.79
CA MET A 124 3.12 5.03 -30.93
C MET A 124 1.84 5.88 -30.93
N ARG A 125 1.41 6.38 -29.77
CA ARG A 125 0.21 7.20 -29.62
C ARG A 125 0.46 8.71 -29.70
N LEU A 126 1.67 9.14 -30.10
CA LEU A 126 2.08 10.56 -30.13
C LEU A 126 1.81 11.25 -28.80
N TYR A 127 2.34 10.68 -27.71
CA TYR A 127 2.09 11.20 -26.37
C TYR A 127 2.54 12.68 -26.22
N GLU A 128 1.57 13.59 -26.05
CA GLU A 128 1.80 15.02 -25.83
C GLU A 128 1.68 15.45 -24.35
N GLY A 129 1.70 14.52 -23.39
CA GLY A 129 1.64 14.87 -21.96
C GLY A 129 0.26 14.73 -21.30
N GLU A 130 -0.70 14.03 -21.92
CA GLU A 130 -2.01 13.77 -21.31
C GLU A 130 -2.37 12.28 -21.28
N TYR A 131 -2.38 11.67 -20.08
CA TYR A 131 -2.78 10.27 -19.92
C TYR A 131 -4.21 10.03 -19.45
N LEU A 132 -4.72 10.79 -18.48
CA LEU A 132 -5.68 10.15 -17.56
C LEU A 132 -6.76 11.06 -16.94
N TYR A 133 -7.16 12.13 -17.62
CA TYR A 133 -8.31 12.95 -17.20
C TYR A 133 -9.10 13.44 -18.41
N GLY A 134 -10.05 12.61 -18.83
CA GLY A 134 -11.35 13.10 -19.32
C GLY A 134 -12.31 13.21 -18.15
#